data_AF-A0A921H3F1-F1
#
_entry.id   AF-A0A921H3F1-F1
#
_cell.length_a   1.000
_cell.length_b   1.000
_cell.length_c   1.000
_cell.angle_alpha   90.00
_cell.angle_beta   90.00
_cell.angle_gamma   90.00
#
_symmetry.space_group_name_H-M   'P 1'
#
loop_
_entity.id
_entity.type
_entity.pdbx_description
1 polymer ?
#
loop_
_entity_poly.entity_id
_entity_poly.type
_entity_poly.pdbx_seq_one_letter_code
_entity_poly.pdbx_strand_id
1 'polypeptide(L)'
;MIQITSKEVYSDSGKFVHRLGTESYFKRSTLLPGDTAGNFEEVDEIPEETKINYNEEVNSMIRERYSLSEELAILRQRDSKPDEFAAYNEYAEYCKVEVKNRKHENNDTFNDLVDVGL
;
A
#
# COMPACT_ATOMS: atom_id res chain seq x y z
N MET A 1 1.01 26.78 12.03
CA MET A 1 -0.28 27.25 11.50
C MET A 1 -0.25 27.11 9.98
N ILE A 2 -1.32 26.57 9.40
CA ILE A 2 -1.40 26.39 7.95
C ILE A 2 -1.49 27.77 7.30
N GLN A 3 -0.62 27.98 6.31
CA GLN A 3 -0.58 29.16 5.47
C GLN A 3 -1.00 28.78 4.07
N ILE A 4 -1.98 29.52 3.55
CA ILE A 4 -2.48 29.39 2.19
C ILE A 4 -2.23 30.69 1.46
N THR A 5 -1.57 30.57 0.31
CA THR A 5 -1.34 31.66 -0.64
C THR A 5 -2.12 31.37 -1.93
N SER A 6 -2.03 32.27 -2.92
CA SER A 6 -2.68 32.07 -4.21
C SER A 6 -2.17 30.85 -5.00
N LYS A 7 -1.01 30.30 -4.64
CA LYS A 7 -0.37 29.18 -5.37
C LYS A 7 0.09 28.04 -4.51
N GLU A 8 0.27 28.24 -3.21
CA GLU A 8 0.90 27.28 -2.32
C GLU A 8 0.17 27.15 -0.99
N VAL A 9 0.28 25.97 -0.40
CA VAL A 9 -0.09 25.64 0.97
C VAL A 9 1.12 25.07 1.72
N TYR A 10 1.36 25.53 2.94
CA TYR A 10 2.47 25.07 3.78
C TYR A 10 2.18 25.31 5.28
N SER A 11 2.96 24.67 6.15
CA SER A 11 2.93 24.92 7.59
C SER A 11 4.07 25.86 7.99
N ASP A 12 3.77 26.91 8.76
CA ASP A 12 4.78 27.80 9.37
C ASP A 12 5.26 27.34 10.75
N SER A 13 4.62 26.30 11.33
CA SER A 13 4.98 25.70 12.61
C SER A 13 6.00 24.56 12.46
N GLY A 14 6.46 24.30 11.23
CA GLY A 14 7.38 23.20 10.92
C GLY A 14 6.73 21.82 10.90
N LYS A 15 5.40 21.73 11.06
CA LYS A 15 4.62 20.50 10.97
C LYS A 15 4.46 20.05 9.51
N PHE A 16 4.00 18.82 9.29
CA PHE A 16 3.53 18.40 7.97
C PHE A 16 2.11 18.89 7.75
N VAL A 17 1.78 19.16 6.50
CA VAL A 17 0.41 19.43 6.06
C VAL A 17 -0.11 18.14 5.43
N HIS A 18 -1.23 17.66 5.95
CA HIS A 18 -1.99 16.54 5.41
C HIS A 18 -3.19 17.11 4.63
N ARG A 19 -3.37 16.69 3.38
CA ARG A 19 -4.57 17.01 2.60
C ARG A 19 -5.66 15.98 2.92
N LEU A 20 -6.73 16.43 3.57
CA LEU A 20 -7.84 15.58 3.99
C LEU A 20 -8.48 14.86 2.81
N GLY A 21 -8.82 13.58 3.03
CA GLY A 21 -9.35 12.69 1.99
C GLY A 21 -8.27 12.09 1.07
N THR A 22 -6.98 12.31 1.35
CA THR A 22 -5.87 11.75 0.58
C THR A 22 -4.71 11.35 1.48
N GLU A 23 -3.89 10.38 1.09
CA GLU A 23 -2.63 10.04 1.80
C GLU A 23 -1.48 11.02 1.47
N SER A 24 -1.79 12.29 1.21
CA SER A 24 -0.79 13.29 0.79
C SER A 24 -0.30 14.11 1.97
N TYR A 25 0.98 13.94 2.29
CA TYR A 25 1.68 14.65 3.35
C TYR A 25 2.88 15.43 2.79
N PHE A 26 2.99 16.71 3.14
CA PHE A 26 4.06 17.57 2.61
C PHE A 26 4.38 18.73 3.54
N LYS A 27 5.58 19.30 3.42
CA LYS A 27 5.93 20.57 4.10
C LYS A 27 5.40 21.79 3.35
N ARG A 28 5.36 21.71 2.02
CA ARG A 28 4.86 22.74 1.10
C ARG A 28 4.38 22.05 -0.18
N SER A 29 3.26 22.49 -0.72
CA SER A 29 2.72 22.00 -2.00
C SER A 29 1.97 23.09 -2.75
N THR A 30 1.79 22.89 -4.05
CA THR A 30 0.94 23.75 -4.87
C THR A 30 -0.53 23.54 -4.55
N LEU A 31 -1.27 24.64 -4.49
CA LEU A 31 -2.70 24.64 -4.26
C LEU A 31 -3.42 24.14 -5.52
N LEU A 32 -4.32 23.17 -5.38
CA LEU A 32 -5.16 22.69 -6.48
C LEU A 32 -6.44 23.53 -6.60
N PRO A 33 -7.06 23.61 -7.79
CA PRO A 33 -8.34 24.28 -7.95
C PRO A 33 -9.40 23.65 -7.03
N GLY A 34 -10.02 24.48 -6.18
CA GLY A 34 -11.03 24.03 -5.20
C GLY A 34 -10.50 23.74 -3.80
N ASP A 35 -9.19 23.75 -3.59
CA ASP A 35 -8.60 23.64 -2.25
C ASP A 35 -8.96 24.87 -1.40
N THR A 36 -9.41 24.62 -0.17
CA THR A 36 -9.68 25.61 0.87
C THR A 36 -8.91 25.27 2.15
N ALA A 37 -8.86 26.19 3.13
CA ALA A 37 -8.22 25.93 4.41
C ALA A 37 -8.80 24.72 5.16
N GLY A 38 -10.08 24.41 4.94
CA GLY A 38 -10.74 23.25 5.55
C GLY A 38 -10.32 21.91 4.94
N ASN A 39 -9.56 21.89 3.85
CA ASN A 39 -9.06 20.68 3.22
C ASN A 39 -7.71 20.20 3.78
N PHE A 40 -7.16 20.90 4.79
CA PHE A 40 -5.83 20.63 5.31
C PHE A 40 -5.78 20.62 6.83
N GLU A 41 -4.93 19.75 7.38
CA GLU A 41 -4.60 19.73 8.81
C GLU A 41 -3.08 19.65 9.02
N GLU A 42 -2.62 20.13 10.19
CA GLU A 42 -1.22 19.98 10.59
C GLU A 42 -1.04 18.68 11.37
N VAL A 43 -0.11 17.85 10.92
CA VAL A 43 0.30 16.63 11.62
C VAL A 43 1.77 16.72 11.97
N ASP A 44 2.13 16.22 13.16
CA ASP A 44 3.52 16.25 13.63
C ASP A 44 4.38 15.22 12.86
N GLU A 45 3.79 14.10 12.49
CA GLU A 45 4.45 12.99 11.81
C GLU A 45 3.59 12.51 10.62
N ILE A 46 4.27 12.00 9.59
CA ILE A 46 3.61 11.27 8.51
C ILE A 46 3.31 9.88 9.06
N PRO A 47 2.07 9.37 8.99
CA PRO A 47 1.80 7.98 9.33
C PRO A 47 2.77 7.09 8.58
N GLU A 48 3.46 6.20 9.29
CA GLU A 48 4.19 5.13 8.60
C GLU A 48 3.15 4.37 7.79
N GLU A 49 3.23 4.49 6.47
CA GLU A 49 2.51 3.57 5.61
C GLU A 49 3.00 2.18 6.02
N THR A 50 2.14 1.42 6.70
CA THR A 50 2.20 -0.04 6.68
C THR A 50 1.86 -0.46 5.24
N LYS A 51 2.74 -0.09 4.31
CA LYS A 51 2.89 -0.74 3.02
C LYS A 51 3.29 -2.15 3.36
N ILE A 52 2.31 -2.99 3.68
CA ILE A 52 2.50 -4.43 3.64
C ILE A 52 2.96 -4.69 2.23
N ASN A 53 4.27 -4.97 2.13
CA ASN A 53 4.92 -5.05 0.86
C ASN A 53 4.24 -6.21 0.15
N TYR A 54 3.82 -6.01 -1.09
CA TYR A 54 3.21 -7.08 -1.89
C TYR A 54 4.01 -8.39 -1.77
N ASN A 55 5.34 -8.29 -1.76
CA ASN A 55 6.22 -9.44 -1.58
C ASN A 55 6.15 -10.07 -0.19
N GLU A 56 5.97 -9.30 0.88
CA GLU A 56 5.83 -9.82 2.24
C GLU A 56 4.52 -10.57 2.44
N GLU A 57 3.43 -10.06 1.87
CA GLU A 57 2.12 -10.73 1.87
C GLU A 57 2.18 -12.05 1.11
N VAL A 58 2.74 -12.05 -0.11
CA VAL A 58 2.95 -13.26 -0.90
C VAL A 58 3.84 -14.26 -0.14
N ASN A 59 4.94 -13.80 0.46
CA ASN A 59 5.83 -14.65 1.25
C ASN A 59 5.12 -15.25 2.46
N SER A 60 4.27 -14.48 3.14
CA SER A 60 3.52 -14.94 4.31
C SER A 60 2.55 -16.05 3.91
N MET A 61 1.81 -15.87 2.81
CA MET A 61 0.95 -16.93 2.27
C MET A 61 1.73 -18.18 1.89
N ILE A 62 2.88 -18.04 1.22
CA ILE A 62 3.71 -19.20 0.87
C ILE A 62 4.18 -19.93 2.14
N ARG A 63 4.47 -19.19 3.22
CA ARG A 63 4.91 -19.74 4.52
C ARG A 63 3.83 -20.51 5.26
N GLU A 64 2.55 -20.29 4.96
CA GLU A 64 1.46 -21.10 5.53
C GLU A 64 1.56 -22.56 5.08
N ARG A 65 2.14 -22.81 3.89
CA ARG A 65 2.25 -24.15 3.29
C ARG A 65 3.67 -24.72 3.28
N TYR A 66 4.69 -23.86 3.15
CA TYR A 66 6.08 -24.30 3.02
C TYR A 66 7.02 -23.55 3.97
N SER A 67 7.82 -24.30 4.72
CA SER A 67 8.96 -23.74 5.45
C SER A 67 10.10 -23.35 4.49
N LEU A 68 11.02 -22.50 4.94
CA LEU A 68 12.11 -22.00 4.09
C LEU A 68 13.00 -23.15 3.61
N SER A 69 13.26 -24.10 4.50
CA SER A 69 14.03 -25.29 4.19
C SER A 69 13.38 -26.13 3.09
N GLU A 70 12.05 -26.27 3.11
CA GLU A 70 11.30 -27.03 2.10
C GLU A 70 11.33 -26.32 0.75
N GLU A 71 11.07 -25.01 0.71
CA GLU A 71 11.17 -24.23 -0.53
C GLU A 71 12.55 -24.37 -1.17
N LEU A 72 13.61 -24.20 -0.37
CA LEU A 72 14.98 -24.34 -0.85
C LEU A 72 15.28 -25.77 -1.32
N ALA A 73 14.68 -26.79 -0.70
CA ALA A 73 14.83 -28.17 -1.14
C ALA A 73 14.14 -28.41 -2.50
N ILE A 74 12.90 -27.94 -2.64
CA ILE A 74 12.11 -28.03 -3.87
C ILE A 74 12.84 -27.31 -5.02
N LEU A 75 13.35 -26.09 -4.77
CA LEU A 75 14.09 -25.32 -5.77
C LEU A 75 15.39 -26.01 -6.23
N ARG A 76 16.14 -26.64 -5.31
CA ARG A 76 17.34 -27.42 -5.66
C ARG A 76 17.02 -28.71 -6.43
N GLN A 77 15.83 -29.27 -6.21
CA GLN A 77 15.38 -30.51 -6.82
C GLN A 77 14.53 -30.28 -8.07
N ARG A 78 14.42 -29.03 -8.56
CA ARG A 78 13.59 -28.66 -9.71
C ARG A 78 13.68 -29.63 -10.89
N ASP A 79 14.90 -29.98 -11.29
CA ASP A 79 15.13 -30.80 -12.47
C ASP A 79 14.99 -32.31 -12.19
N SER A 80 15.20 -32.72 -10.93
CA SER A 80 15.10 -34.13 -10.49
C SER A 80 13.68 -34.52 -10.04
N LYS A 81 12.87 -33.54 -9.65
CA LYS A 81 11.50 -33.70 -9.14
C LYS A 81 10.60 -32.61 -9.74
N PRO A 82 10.36 -32.65 -11.07
CA PRO A 82 9.62 -31.61 -11.76
C PRO A 82 8.18 -31.45 -11.24
N ASP A 83 7.55 -32.53 -10.78
CA ASP A 83 6.18 -32.49 -10.27
C ASP A 83 6.08 -31.73 -8.93
N GLU A 84 7.04 -31.95 -8.01
CA GLU A 84 7.10 -31.20 -6.74
C GLU A 84 7.34 -29.71 -6.99
N PHE A 85 8.22 -29.39 -7.95
CA PHE A 85 8.45 -28.01 -8.35
C PHE A 85 7.23 -27.38 -9.03
N ALA A 86 6.55 -28.11 -9.93
CA ALA A 86 5.36 -27.62 -10.60
C ALA A 86 4.25 -27.26 -9.59
N ALA A 87 4.01 -28.13 -8.60
CA ALA A 87 3.03 -27.87 -7.53
C ALA A 87 3.40 -26.65 -6.67
N TYR A 88 4.68 -26.49 -6.32
CA TYR A 88 5.14 -25.30 -5.61
C TYR A 88 4.95 -24.04 -6.46
N ASN A 89 5.34 -24.08 -7.73
CA ASN A 89 5.25 -22.94 -8.63
C ASN A 89 3.79 -22.52 -8.87
N GLU A 90 2.88 -23.48 -9.06
CA GLU A 90 1.44 -23.22 -9.18
C GLU A 90 0.90 -22.51 -7.92
N TYR A 91 1.28 -22.97 -6.73
CA TYR A 91 0.87 -22.34 -5.48
C TYR A 91 1.45 -20.93 -5.32
N ALA A 92 2.72 -20.73 -5.67
CA ALA A 92 3.35 -19.40 -5.62
C ALA A 92 2.66 -18.41 -6.57
N GLU A 93 2.26 -18.83 -7.77
CA GLU A 93 1.48 -17.99 -8.70
C GLU A 93 0.08 -17.70 -8.17
N TYR A 94 -0.58 -18.68 -7.55
CA TYR A 94 -1.86 -18.47 -6.87
C TYR A 94 -1.75 -17.39 -5.77
N CYS A 95 -0.74 -17.46 -4.90
CA CYS A 95 -0.53 -16.47 -3.85
C CYS A 95 -0.36 -15.05 -4.42
N LYS A 96 0.37 -14.91 -5.54
CA LYS A 96 0.55 -13.62 -6.23
C LYS A 96 -0.77 -13.04 -6.72
N VAL A 97 -1.62 -13.88 -7.32
CA VAL A 97 -2.94 -13.46 -7.83
C VAL A 97 -3.86 -13.06 -6.68
N GLU A 98 -3.92 -13.88 -5.63
CA GLU A 98 -4.76 -13.62 -4.46
C GLU A 98 -4.41 -12.30 -3.76
N VAL A 99 -3.11 -12.03 -3.55
CA VAL A 99 -2.67 -10.76 -2.95
C VAL A 99 -3.03 -9.57 -3.83
N LYS A 100 -2.90 -9.69 -5.16
CA LYS A 100 -3.34 -8.61 -6.07
C LYS A 100 -4.84 -8.36 -5.96
N ASN A 101 -5.65 -9.41 -5.96
CA ASN A 101 -7.11 -9.29 -5.89
C ASN A 101 -7.55 -8.61 -4.59
N ARG A 102 -6.97 -9.00 -3.44
CA ARG A 102 -7.25 -8.33 -2.15
C ARG A 102 -6.93 -6.85 -2.19
N LYS A 103 -5.85 -6.45 -2.87
CA LYS A 103 -5.50 -5.02 -3.03
C LYS A 103 -6.47 -4.28 -3.94
N HIS A 104 -7.03 -4.94 -4.95
CA HIS A 104 -8.08 -4.37 -5.78
C HIS A 104 -9.40 -4.23 -5.01
N GLU A 105 -9.86 -5.28 -4.32
CA GLU A 105 -11.10 -5.26 -3.52
C GLU A 105 -11.07 -4.20 -2.40
N ASN A 106 -9.95 -4.04 -1.71
CA ASN A 106 -9.80 -3.01 -0.68
C ASN A 106 -9.81 -1.59 -1.26
N ASN A 107 -9.31 -1.40 -2.49
CA ASN A 107 -9.32 -0.11 -3.17
C ASN A 107 -10.71 0.24 -3.72
N ASP A 108 -11.44 -0.76 -4.22
CA ASP A 108 -12.81 -0.60 -4.71
C ASP A 108 -13.80 -0.34 -3.56
N THR A 109 -13.65 -1.02 -2.42
CA THR A 109 -14.47 -0.79 -1.21
C THR A 109 -14.24 0.62 -0.62
N PHE A 110 -13.01 1.13 -0.69
CA PHE A 110 -12.70 2.49 -0.26
C PHE A 110 -13.35 3.52 -1.20
N ASN A 111 -13.30 3.31 -2.52
CA ASN A 111 -13.96 4.19 -3.49
C ASN A 111 -15.50 4.20 -3.33
N ASP A 112 -16.12 3.04 -3.09
CA ASP A 112 -17.58 2.95 -2.88
C ASP A 112 -18.03 3.65 -1.59
N LEU A 113 -17.22 3.67 -0.54
CA LEU A 113 -17.53 4.40 0.70
C LEU A 113 -17.37 5.91 0.56
N VAL A 114 -16.49 6.38 -0.34
CA VAL A 114 -16.32 7.81 -0.64
C VAL A 114 -17.45 8.32 -1.54
N ASP A 115 -18.02 7.48 -2.41
CA ASP A 115 -19.11 7.83 -3.33
C ASP A 115 -20.53 7.83 -2.70
N VAL A 116 -20.70 7.35 -1.46
CA VAL A 116 -22.02 7.33 -0.77
C VAL A 116 -22.21 8.50 0.22
N GLY A 117 -21.22 9.39 0.34
CA GLY A 117 -21.31 10.60 1.18
C GLY A 117 -21.92 11.81 0.47
N LEU A 118 -23.25 11.82 0.29
CA LEU A 118 -24.06 13.03 0.02
C LEU A 118 -24.60 13.64 1.32
#